data_AF-A0A7X2PIK4-F1
#
_entry.id   AF-A0A7X2PIK4-F1
#
_cell.length_a   1.000
_cell.length_b   1.000
_cell.length_c   1.000
_cell.angle_alpha   90.00
_cell.angle_beta   90.00
_cell.angle_gamma   90.00
#
_symmetry.space_group_name_H-M   'P 1'
#
loop_
_entity.id
_entity.type
_entity.pdbx_description
1 polymer ?
#
loop_
_entity_poly.entity_id
_entity_poly.type
_entity_poly.pdbx_seq_one_letter_code
_entity_poly.pdbx_strand_id
1 'polypeptide(L)'
;MKFALSLLAALTLSAAAEPRLIYSKSFPGSKPAWCGITVEKNGASEYKEEPNDDNPLRFQLAEPDAAEMFALAAKLDHFKRPLESGLKVAMMGIKTFRIEDGDGGREVKFNYSEDADARALQEWFERISETEQHYINLERAVKYDKLGVNAAILHLQVTIDRKRLVAPEQFLPLLDRVVRNDSYLNMARSRAAGLAEAFRAQK
;
A
#
# COMPACT_ATOMS: atom_id res chain seq x y z
N MET A 1 26.14 -53.30 33.38
CA MET A 1 26.27 -52.37 32.24
C MET A 1 24.97 -51.59 32.14
N LYS A 2 24.98 -50.29 32.50
CA LYS A 2 23.79 -49.43 32.55
C LYS A 2 23.83 -48.52 31.32
N PHE A 3 22.88 -48.65 30.41
CA PHE A 3 22.69 -47.73 29.29
C PHE A 3 21.86 -46.53 29.77
N ALA A 4 22.44 -45.34 29.71
CA ALA A 4 21.73 -44.08 29.93
C ALA A 4 21.21 -43.57 28.57
N LEU A 5 19.89 -43.40 28.48
CA LEU A 5 19.21 -42.83 27.34
C LEU A 5 19.11 -41.31 27.56
N SER A 6 19.86 -40.52 26.80
CA SER A 6 19.76 -39.06 26.82
C SER A 6 18.75 -38.61 25.75
N LEU A 7 17.60 -38.12 26.19
CA LEU A 7 16.57 -37.53 25.34
C LEU A 7 16.91 -36.04 25.12
N LEU A 8 17.34 -35.68 23.91
CA LEU A 8 17.50 -34.29 23.50
C LEU A 8 16.12 -33.71 23.14
N ALA A 9 15.61 -32.79 23.95
CA ALA A 9 14.43 -32.01 23.61
C ALA A 9 14.83 -30.86 22.66
N ALA A 10 14.42 -30.95 21.40
CA ALA A 10 14.52 -29.84 20.46
C ALA A 10 13.40 -28.83 20.73
N LEU A 11 13.75 -27.68 21.30
CA LEU A 11 12.87 -26.51 21.39
C LEU A 11 12.73 -25.92 19.98
N THR A 12 11.62 -26.20 19.30
CA THR A 12 11.20 -25.47 18.11
C THR A 12 10.73 -24.08 18.56
N LEU A 13 11.57 -23.07 18.37
CA LEU A 13 11.17 -21.68 18.54
C LEU A 13 10.26 -21.34 17.34
N SER A 14 8.94 -21.38 17.54
CA SER A 14 8.01 -20.83 16.56
C SER A 14 8.28 -19.33 16.46
N ALA A 15 8.82 -18.87 15.33
CA ALA A 15 8.84 -17.46 15.00
C ALA A 15 7.39 -16.98 14.99
N ALA A 16 7.02 -16.14 15.95
CA ALA A 16 5.74 -15.47 15.93
C ALA A 16 5.68 -14.69 14.62
N ALA A 17 4.63 -14.91 13.81
CA ALA A 17 4.44 -14.18 12.57
C ALA A 17 4.50 -12.68 12.87
N GLU A 18 5.31 -11.93 12.11
CA GLU A 18 5.41 -10.49 12.31
C GLU A 18 4.05 -9.83 12.12
N PRO A 19 3.67 -8.85 12.96
CA PRO A 19 2.36 -8.23 12.85
C PRO A 19 2.13 -7.59 11.48
N ARG A 20 0.96 -7.86 10.88
CA ARG A 20 0.55 -7.31 9.59
C ARG A 20 -0.65 -6.41 9.76
N LEU A 21 -0.62 -5.26 9.11
CA LEU A 21 -1.75 -4.36 9.02
C LEU A 21 -2.41 -4.53 7.65
N ILE A 22 -3.69 -4.84 7.64
CA ILE A 22 -4.46 -5.19 6.45
C ILE A 22 -5.63 -4.22 6.31
N TYR A 23 -5.85 -3.75 5.09
CA TYR A 23 -6.97 -2.91 4.70
C TYR A 23 -7.67 -3.51 3.50
N SER A 24 -8.99 -3.37 3.47
CA SER A 24 -9.73 -3.47 2.21
C SER A 24 -10.83 -2.44 2.13
N LYS A 25 -11.15 -2.02 0.89
CA LYS A 25 -12.27 -1.15 0.56
C LYS A 25 -13.09 -1.79 -0.53
N SER A 26 -14.40 -1.89 -0.33
CA SER A 26 -15.37 -2.30 -1.35
C SER A 26 -16.30 -1.15 -1.67
N PHE A 27 -16.33 -0.72 -2.92
CA PHE A 27 -17.23 0.32 -3.40
C PHE A 27 -17.75 -0.02 -4.80
N PRO A 28 -18.85 -0.79 -4.90
CA PRO A 28 -19.40 -1.19 -6.19
C PRO A 28 -19.67 -0.01 -7.13
N GLY A 29 -19.25 -0.13 -8.39
CA GLY A 29 -19.39 0.92 -9.40
C GLY A 29 -18.25 1.94 -9.44
N SER A 30 -17.31 1.92 -8.48
CA SER A 30 -16.06 2.67 -8.60
C SER A 30 -15.00 1.93 -9.41
N LYS A 31 -13.89 2.61 -9.68
CA LYS A 31 -12.70 2.04 -10.32
C LYS A 31 -11.48 2.32 -9.41
N PRO A 32 -10.84 1.28 -8.85
CA PRO A 32 -11.33 -0.10 -8.79
C PRO A 32 -12.59 -0.23 -7.90
N ALA A 33 -13.36 -1.30 -8.06
CA ALA A 33 -14.55 -1.56 -7.23
C ALA A 33 -14.18 -2.17 -5.87
N TRP A 34 -12.98 -2.74 -5.78
CA TRP A 34 -12.39 -3.22 -4.54
C TRP A 34 -10.90 -2.89 -4.54
N CYS A 35 -10.31 -2.62 -3.38
CA CYS A 35 -8.87 -2.67 -3.22
C CYS A 35 -8.50 -3.30 -1.88
N GLY A 36 -7.34 -3.94 -1.84
CA GLY A 36 -6.75 -4.54 -0.65
C GLY A 36 -5.31 -4.12 -0.51
N ILE A 37 -4.91 -3.78 0.71
CA ILE A 37 -3.54 -3.39 1.04
C ILE A 37 -3.09 -4.19 2.25
N THR A 38 -1.88 -4.74 2.20
CA THR A 38 -1.21 -5.29 3.37
C THR A 38 0.10 -4.55 3.59
N VAL A 39 0.39 -4.20 4.84
CA VAL A 39 1.62 -3.54 5.28
C VAL A 39 2.24 -4.36 6.42
N GLU A 40 3.50 -4.75 6.23
CA GLU A 40 4.32 -5.36 7.27
C GLU A 40 5.09 -4.29 8.06
N LYS A 41 5.56 -4.62 9.27
CA LYS A 41 6.29 -3.67 10.12
C LYS A 41 7.58 -3.13 9.50
N ASN A 42 8.23 -3.94 8.66
CA ASN A 42 9.42 -3.55 7.92
C ASN A 42 9.10 -2.68 6.68
N GLY A 43 7.82 -2.38 6.41
CA GLY A 43 7.36 -1.59 5.27
C GLY A 43 7.10 -2.39 3.98
N ALA A 44 7.42 -3.69 3.95
CA ALA A 44 7.05 -4.56 2.84
C ALA A 44 5.52 -4.58 2.71
N SER A 45 5.04 -4.29 1.51
CA SER A 45 3.63 -4.04 1.28
C SER A 45 3.12 -4.68 -0.01
N GLU A 46 1.84 -5.04 0.01
CA GLU A 46 1.12 -5.61 -1.14
C GLU A 46 -0.14 -4.79 -1.43
N TYR A 47 -0.44 -4.58 -2.72
CA TYR A 47 -1.68 -3.96 -3.21
C TYR A 47 -2.39 -4.88 -4.21
N LYS A 48 -3.72 -4.93 -4.12
CA LYS A 48 -4.60 -5.75 -4.97
C LYS A 48 -5.84 -4.95 -5.37
N GLU A 49 -6.35 -5.17 -6.59
CA GLU A 49 -7.65 -4.63 -7.05
C GLU A 49 -8.78 -5.67 -7.04
N GLU A 50 -8.45 -6.94 -6.74
CA GLU A 50 -9.41 -8.03 -6.56
C GLU A 50 -9.04 -8.92 -5.36
N PRO A 51 -10.02 -9.48 -4.61
CA PRO A 51 -9.73 -10.31 -3.43
C PRO A 51 -8.86 -11.54 -3.71
N ASN A 52 -9.05 -12.14 -4.89
CA ASN A 52 -8.38 -13.37 -5.32
C ASN A 52 -7.25 -13.08 -6.32
N ASP A 53 -6.66 -11.89 -6.29
CA ASP A 53 -5.51 -11.57 -7.11
C ASP A 53 -4.27 -12.35 -6.61
N ASP A 54 -3.82 -13.29 -7.44
CA ASP A 54 -2.66 -14.14 -7.21
C ASP A 54 -1.33 -13.44 -7.52
N ASN A 55 -1.36 -12.26 -8.14
CA ASN A 55 -0.19 -11.49 -8.51
C ASN A 55 -0.28 -10.04 -8.00
N PRO A 56 -0.27 -9.83 -6.67
CA PRO A 56 -0.32 -8.48 -6.09
C PRO A 56 0.85 -7.63 -6.54
N LEU A 57 0.61 -6.32 -6.63
CA LEU A 57 1.67 -5.33 -6.71
C LEU A 57 2.42 -5.30 -5.38
N ARG A 58 3.74 -5.40 -5.45
CA ARG A 58 4.63 -5.39 -4.28
C ARG A 58 5.44 -4.11 -4.29
N PHE A 59 5.46 -3.43 -3.16
CA PHE A 59 6.19 -2.18 -2.98
C PHE A 59 6.74 -2.10 -1.56
N GLN A 60 7.63 -1.13 -1.33
CA GLN A 60 8.30 -0.92 -0.07
C GLN A 60 7.97 0.47 0.45
N LEU A 61 7.26 0.55 1.58
CA LEU A 61 7.09 1.80 2.32
C LEU A 61 8.38 2.16 3.04
N ALA A 62 8.57 3.46 3.28
CA ALA A 62 9.60 3.92 4.20
C ALA A 62 9.27 3.41 5.63
N GLU A 63 10.29 2.99 6.37
CA GLU A 63 10.13 2.57 7.77
C GLU A 63 9.34 3.56 8.65
N PRO A 64 9.58 4.89 8.61
CA PRO A 64 8.77 5.83 9.40
C PRO A 64 7.29 5.85 9.01
N ASP A 65 6.95 5.68 7.72
CA ASP A 65 5.57 5.66 7.24
C ASP A 65 4.84 4.42 7.77
N ALA A 66 5.46 3.25 7.65
CA ALA A 66 4.91 2.01 8.20
C ALA A 66 4.75 2.10 9.73
N ALA A 67 5.75 2.63 10.44
CA ALA A 67 5.69 2.83 11.88
C ALA A 67 4.54 3.76 12.29
N GLU A 68 4.28 4.84 11.55
CA GLU A 68 3.14 5.73 11.79
C GLU A 68 1.80 5.00 11.65
N MET A 69 1.64 4.19 10.59
CA MET A 69 0.42 3.41 10.38
C MET A 69 0.15 2.42 11.53
N PHE A 70 1.19 1.72 12.02
CA PHE A 70 1.06 0.84 13.19
C PHE A 70 0.77 1.63 14.48
N ALA A 71 1.34 2.82 14.65
CA ALA A 71 1.04 3.68 15.79
C ALA A 71 -0.42 4.14 15.81
N LEU A 72 -0.98 4.47 14.63
CA LEU A 72 -2.41 4.78 14.49
C LEU A 72 -3.29 3.57 14.83
N ALA A 73 -2.94 2.37 14.34
CA ALA A 73 -3.65 1.15 14.69
C ALA A 73 -3.65 0.86 16.20
N ALA A 74 -2.54 1.17 16.90
CA ALA A 74 -2.45 1.03 18.35
C ALA A 74 -3.37 2.02 19.09
N LYS A 75 -3.47 3.29 18.66
CA LYS A 75 -4.42 4.27 19.22
C LYS A 75 -5.88 3.87 19.04
N LEU A 76 -6.17 3.08 18.01
CA LEU A 76 -7.48 2.50 17.73
C LEU A 76 -7.74 1.20 18.51
N ASP A 77 -6.94 0.91 19.54
CA ASP A 77 -6.97 -0.33 20.34
C ASP A 77 -6.97 -1.58 19.47
N HIS A 78 -6.16 -1.56 18.40
CA HIS A 78 -6.04 -2.66 17.46
C HIS A 78 -7.39 -3.19 16.97
N PHE A 79 -8.31 -2.26 16.68
CA PHE A 79 -9.63 -2.52 16.09
C PHE A 79 -10.60 -3.32 16.98
N LYS A 80 -10.39 -3.34 18.31
CA LYS A 80 -11.29 -4.02 19.26
C LYS A 80 -12.64 -3.33 19.46
N ARG A 81 -12.73 -2.04 19.10
CA ARG A 81 -13.94 -1.24 19.21
C ARG A 81 -14.51 -0.89 17.83
N PRO A 82 -15.83 -0.66 17.72
CA PRO A 82 -16.42 -0.14 16.49
C PRO A 82 -15.82 1.22 16.10
N LEU A 83 -15.66 1.44 14.79
CA LEU A 83 -15.22 2.72 14.22
C LEU A 83 -16.32 3.43 13.42
N GLU A 84 -17.46 2.77 13.18
CA GLU A 84 -18.59 3.35 12.46
C GLU A 84 -19.21 4.52 13.24
N SER A 85 -19.44 5.63 12.53
CA SER A 85 -20.01 6.86 13.11
C SER A 85 -21.50 6.74 13.51
N GLY A 86 -22.25 5.86 12.85
CA GLY A 86 -23.72 5.80 12.97
C GLY A 86 -24.47 6.97 12.31
N LEU A 87 -23.77 7.92 11.68
CA LEU A 87 -24.39 9.02 10.96
C LEU A 87 -25.08 8.54 9.69
N LYS A 88 -26.18 9.19 9.34
CA LYS A 88 -26.87 8.96 8.07
C LYS A 88 -26.12 9.63 6.92
N VAL A 89 -25.03 9.02 6.50
CA VAL A 89 -24.20 9.44 5.36
C VAL A 89 -24.46 8.55 4.15
N ALA A 90 -24.06 9.02 2.96
CA ALA A 90 -24.06 8.20 1.76
C ALA A 90 -23.11 6.99 1.92
N MET A 91 -23.33 5.95 1.13
CA MET A 91 -22.38 4.85 1.02
C MET A 91 -21.10 5.35 0.32
N MET A 92 -20.00 5.44 1.07
CA MET A 92 -18.69 5.91 0.60
C MET A 92 -17.70 4.75 0.37
N GLY A 93 -18.24 3.52 0.30
CA GLY A 93 -17.49 2.27 0.29
C GLY A 93 -17.31 1.70 1.68
N ILE A 94 -17.42 0.38 1.82
CA ILE A 94 -17.17 -0.32 3.08
C ILE A 94 -15.67 -0.55 3.23
N LYS A 95 -15.10 -0.02 4.30
CA LYS A 95 -13.70 -0.20 4.71
C LYS A 95 -13.63 -1.30 5.75
N THR A 96 -12.57 -2.10 5.69
CA THR A 96 -12.20 -3.05 6.73
C THR A 96 -10.76 -2.76 7.14
N PHE A 97 -10.53 -2.44 8.40
CA PHE A 97 -9.19 -2.53 8.99
C PHE A 97 -9.04 -3.86 9.69
N ARG A 98 -7.87 -4.47 9.54
CA ARG A 98 -7.50 -5.71 10.21
C ARG A 98 -6.05 -5.63 10.66
N ILE A 99 -5.76 -6.18 11.83
CA ILE A 99 -4.41 -6.45 12.28
C ILE A 99 -4.29 -7.95 12.52
N GLU A 100 -3.25 -8.55 11.98
CA GLU A 100 -2.85 -9.92 12.29
C GLU A 100 -1.62 -9.82 13.19
N ASP A 101 -1.82 -9.96 14.49
CA ASP A 101 -0.78 -10.37 15.42
C ASP A 101 -1.05 -11.82 15.82
N GLY A 102 -0.05 -12.55 16.34
CA GLY A 102 -0.12 -14.00 16.63
C GLY A 102 -1.26 -14.48 17.56
N ASP A 103 -2.20 -13.61 17.92
CA ASP A 103 -3.38 -13.83 18.76
C ASP A 103 -4.69 -13.87 17.94
N GLY A 104 -4.65 -14.40 16.72
CA GLY A 104 -5.85 -14.73 15.93
C GLY A 104 -6.43 -13.61 15.04
N GLY A 105 -5.79 -12.44 15.03
CA GLY A 105 -6.17 -11.30 14.19
C GLY A 105 -7.49 -10.63 14.60
N ARG A 106 -7.55 -9.29 14.45
CA ARG A 106 -8.71 -8.47 14.81
C ARG A 106 -9.10 -7.58 13.65
N GLU A 107 -10.40 -7.43 13.40
CA GLU A 107 -10.91 -6.61 12.31
C GLU A 107 -12.10 -5.75 12.73
N VAL A 108 -12.25 -4.60 12.05
CA VAL A 108 -13.41 -3.71 12.16
C VAL A 108 -13.83 -3.22 10.79
N LYS A 109 -15.15 -3.21 10.54
CA LYS A 109 -15.76 -2.72 9.30
C LYS A 109 -16.52 -1.42 9.55
N PHE A 110 -16.40 -0.47 8.64
CA PHE A 110 -17.07 0.82 8.72
C PHE A 110 -17.22 1.47 7.34
N ASN A 111 -18.25 2.27 7.16
CA ASN A 111 -18.45 3.14 6.00
C ASN A 111 -17.83 4.52 6.25
N TYR A 112 -18.07 5.11 7.42
CA TYR A 112 -17.54 6.42 7.80
C TYR A 112 -17.18 6.45 9.29
N SER A 113 -16.12 7.17 9.66
CA SER A 113 -15.68 7.33 11.04
C SER A 113 -15.48 8.80 11.37
N GLU A 114 -15.90 9.22 12.57
CA GLU A 114 -15.58 10.54 13.12
C GLU A 114 -14.26 10.54 13.92
N ASP A 115 -13.77 9.35 14.28
CA ASP A 115 -12.50 9.17 14.98
C ASP A 115 -11.34 9.71 14.12
N ALA A 116 -10.57 10.63 14.70
CA ALA A 116 -9.50 11.31 13.99
C ALA A 116 -8.36 10.36 13.60
N ASP A 117 -8.02 9.39 14.46
CA ASP A 117 -6.97 8.42 14.18
C ASP A 117 -7.44 7.40 13.13
N ALA A 118 -8.73 7.04 13.11
CA ALA A 118 -9.30 6.17 12.07
C ALA A 118 -9.27 6.85 10.70
N ARG A 119 -9.60 8.15 10.63
CA ARG A 119 -9.52 8.94 9.39
C ARG A 119 -8.08 9.12 8.94
N ALA A 120 -7.14 9.36 9.85
CA ALA A 120 -5.72 9.45 9.53
C ALA A 120 -5.17 8.12 8.99
N LEU A 121 -5.55 6.99 9.60
CA LEU A 121 -5.13 5.68 9.12
C LEU A 121 -5.76 5.37 7.76
N GLN A 122 -7.04 5.70 7.56
CA GLN A 122 -7.68 5.56 6.25
C GLN A 122 -6.95 6.39 5.19
N GLU A 123 -6.56 7.62 5.52
CA GLU A 123 -5.85 8.51 4.60
C GLU A 123 -4.53 7.90 4.11
N TRP A 124 -3.78 7.22 4.98
CA TRP A 124 -2.59 6.46 4.57
C TRP A 124 -2.91 5.40 3.51
N PHE A 125 -3.97 4.60 3.73
CA PHE A 125 -4.39 3.60 2.75
C PHE A 125 -4.90 4.20 1.44
N GLU A 126 -5.59 5.33 1.47
CA GLU A 126 -6.04 6.01 0.25
C GLU A 126 -4.83 6.58 -0.53
N ARG A 127 -3.80 7.10 0.14
CA ARG A 127 -2.54 7.53 -0.49
C ARG A 127 -1.78 6.37 -1.16
N ILE A 128 -1.74 5.21 -0.51
CA ILE A 128 -1.20 3.97 -1.11
C ILE A 128 -2.02 3.61 -2.34
N SER A 129 -3.35 3.47 -2.21
CA SER A 129 -4.24 3.11 -3.32
C SER A 129 -4.11 4.06 -4.52
N GLU A 130 -4.01 5.37 -4.29
CA GLU A 130 -3.77 6.37 -5.35
C GLU A 130 -2.41 6.18 -6.02
N THR A 131 -1.36 5.95 -5.23
CA THR A 131 0.00 5.70 -5.73
C THR A 131 0.05 4.45 -6.62
N GLU A 132 -0.52 3.34 -6.16
CA GLU A 132 -0.49 2.07 -6.89
C GLU A 132 -1.32 2.16 -8.19
N GLN A 133 -2.44 2.87 -8.19
CA GLN A 133 -3.18 3.16 -9.42
C GLN A 133 -2.36 4.00 -10.42
N HIS A 134 -1.54 4.95 -9.96
CA HIS A 134 -0.60 5.65 -10.83
C HIS A 134 0.46 4.72 -11.39
N TYR A 135 0.98 3.79 -10.58
CA TYR A 135 1.95 2.80 -11.02
C TYR A 135 1.37 1.90 -12.12
N ILE A 136 0.19 1.31 -11.89
CA ILE A 136 -0.53 0.48 -12.88
C ILE A 136 -0.75 1.25 -14.18
N ASN A 137 -1.23 2.49 -14.08
CA ASN A 137 -1.50 3.32 -15.26
C ASN A 137 -0.21 3.63 -16.04
N LEU A 138 0.88 3.98 -15.34
CA LEU A 138 2.15 4.25 -15.97
C LEU A 138 2.74 2.99 -16.61
N GLU A 139 2.73 1.86 -15.92
CA GLU A 139 3.22 0.58 -16.45
C GLU A 139 2.49 0.19 -17.73
N ARG A 140 1.15 0.27 -17.70
CA ARG A 140 0.30 0.01 -18.88
C ARG A 140 0.65 0.95 -20.03
N ALA A 141 0.78 2.25 -19.78
CA ALA A 141 1.13 3.23 -20.81
C ALA A 141 2.53 2.96 -21.39
N VAL A 142 3.53 2.71 -20.54
CA VAL A 142 4.90 2.37 -20.96
C VAL A 142 4.91 1.13 -21.84
N LYS A 143 4.07 0.13 -21.56
CA LYS A 143 4.01 -1.13 -22.29
C LYS A 143 3.21 -1.05 -23.59
N TYR A 144 2.10 -0.33 -23.61
CA TYR A 144 1.10 -0.42 -24.68
C TYR A 144 0.71 0.91 -25.33
N ASP A 145 0.92 2.04 -24.66
CA ASP A 145 0.45 3.36 -25.11
C ASP A 145 1.55 4.43 -24.97
N LYS A 146 2.46 4.45 -25.95
CA LYS A 146 3.59 5.39 -25.97
C LYS A 146 3.17 6.85 -25.97
N LEU A 147 2.00 7.18 -26.55
CA LEU A 147 1.48 8.55 -26.58
C LEU A 147 0.88 8.94 -25.22
N GLY A 148 0.24 7.99 -24.54
CA GLY A 148 -0.34 8.16 -23.21
C GLY A 148 0.67 8.28 -22.07
N VAL A 149 1.94 7.86 -22.26
CA VAL A 149 2.99 7.94 -21.23
C VAL A 149 3.13 9.35 -20.67
N ASN A 150 3.07 10.39 -21.51
CA ASN A 150 3.16 11.77 -21.02
C ASN A 150 2.03 12.13 -20.06
N ALA A 151 0.79 11.72 -20.38
CA ALA A 151 -0.36 11.97 -19.52
C ALA A 151 -0.27 11.19 -18.21
N ALA A 152 0.17 9.92 -18.26
CA ALA A 152 0.38 9.10 -17.06
C ALA A 152 1.40 9.73 -16.10
N ILE A 153 2.53 10.21 -16.63
CA ILE A 153 3.55 10.92 -15.84
C ILE A 153 3.01 12.24 -15.28
N LEU A 154 2.21 12.98 -16.05
CA LEU A 154 1.60 14.22 -15.58
C LEU A 154 0.62 13.97 -14.43
N HIS A 155 -0.19 12.91 -14.49
CA HIS A 155 -1.09 12.55 -13.40
C HIS A 155 -0.31 12.17 -12.13
N LEU A 156 0.80 11.45 -12.25
CA LEU A 156 1.70 11.17 -11.13
C LEU A 156 2.27 12.46 -10.53
N GLN A 157 2.67 13.43 -11.36
CA GLN A 157 3.16 14.74 -10.90
C GLN A 157 2.14 15.50 -10.06
N VAL A 158 0.87 15.49 -10.45
CA VAL A 158 -0.20 16.13 -9.65
C VAL A 158 -0.27 15.55 -8.24
N THR A 159 -0.07 14.25 -8.08
CA THR A 159 -0.08 13.56 -6.77
C THR A 159 1.15 13.89 -5.93
N ILE A 160 2.30 14.08 -6.58
CA ILE A 160 3.52 14.59 -5.95
C ILE A 160 3.31 16.02 -5.44
N ASP A 161 2.75 16.90 -6.28
CA ASP A 161 2.50 18.30 -5.93
C ASP A 161 1.54 18.44 -4.74
N ARG A 162 0.59 17.50 -4.62
CA ARG A 162 -0.33 17.39 -3.48
C ARG A 162 0.29 16.74 -2.24
N LYS A 163 1.56 16.31 -2.30
CA LYS A 163 2.29 15.61 -1.23
C LYS A 163 1.60 14.31 -0.79
N ARG A 164 0.96 13.62 -1.74
CA ARG A 164 0.20 12.39 -1.46
C ARG A 164 0.97 11.12 -1.82
N LEU A 165 1.95 11.22 -2.72
CA LEU A 165 2.74 10.08 -3.17
C LEU A 165 3.44 9.37 -2.01
N VAL A 166 3.42 8.04 -2.03
CA VAL A 166 4.19 7.17 -1.12
C VAL A 166 5.09 6.26 -1.94
N ALA A 167 6.12 5.67 -1.32
CA ALA A 167 7.04 4.72 -1.96
C ALA A 167 7.52 5.15 -3.38
N PRO A 168 8.00 6.39 -3.59
CA PRO A 168 8.29 6.93 -4.93
C PRO A 168 9.36 6.14 -5.70
N GLU A 169 10.25 5.43 -4.99
CA GLU A 169 11.35 4.67 -5.59
C GLU A 169 10.87 3.57 -6.54
N GLN A 170 9.68 3.01 -6.31
CA GLN A 170 9.14 1.93 -7.15
C GLN A 170 8.95 2.35 -8.61
N PHE A 171 8.77 3.65 -8.88
CA PHE A 171 8.58 4.18 -10.24
C PHE A 171 9.89 4.25 -11.05
N LEU A 172 11.06 4.21 -10.41
CA LEU A 172 12.35 4.43 -11.06
C LEU A 172 12.60 3.52 -12.27
N PRO A 173 12.31 2.20 -12.24
CA PRO A 173 12.51 1.33 -13.41
C PRO A 173 11.67 1.76 -14.62
N LEU A 174 10.42 2.18 -14.40
CA LEU A 174 9.53 2.65 -15.47
C LEU A 174 10.00 3.99 -16.03
N LEU A 175 10.35 4.93 -15.15
CA LEU A 175 10.84 6.26 -15.55
C LEU A 175 12.15 6.13 -16.35
N ASP A 176 13.10 5.32 -15.89
CA ASP A 176 14.37 5.09 -16.59
C ASP A 176 14.18 4.46 -17.97
N ARG A 177 13.22 3.52 -18.09
CA ARG A 177 12.85 2.94 -19.37
C ARG A 177 12.32 3.99 -20.34
N VAL A 178 11.49 4.92 -19.85
CA VAL A 178 11.00 6.04 -20.68
C VAL A 178 12.15 6.93 -21.11
N VAL A 179 13.03 7.33 -20.19
CA VAL A 179 14.17 8.22 -20.47
C VAL A 179 15.08 7.65 -21.56
N ARG A 180 15.41 6.35 -21.48
CA ARG A 180 16.40 5.71 -22.37
C ARG A 180 15.86 5.38 -23.76
N ASN A 181 14.54 5.37 -23.96
CA ASN A 181 13.92 4.93 -25.20
C ASN A 181 13.40 6.12 -26.02
N ASP A 182 14.00 6.34 -27.18
CA ASP A 182 13.70 7.45 -28.10
C ASP A 182 12.34 7.33 -28.80
N SER A 183 11.69 6.16 -28.74
CA SER A 183 10.35 5.97 -29.31
C SER A 183 9.22 6.60 -28.49
N TYR A 184 9.51 7.08 -27.27
CA TYR A 184 8.59 7.90 -26.49
C TYR A 184 8.74 9.39 -26.84
N LEU A 185 7.67 10.16 -26.66
CA LEU A 185 7.68 11.61 -26.87
C LEU A 185 8.78 12.29 -26.05
N ASN A 186 9.54 13.21 -26.66
CA ASN A 186 10.61 13.95 -25.97
C ASN A 186 10.12 14.63 -24.68
N MET A 187 8.91 15.19 -24.68
CA MET A 187 8.31 15.79 -23.48
C MET A 187 8.11 14.75 -22.36
N ALA A 188 7.67 13.53 -22.68
CA ALA A 188 7.50 12.46 -21.70
C ALA A 188 8.87 12.06 -21.12
N ARG A 189 9.89 11.95 -21.97
CA ARG A 189 11.27 11.62 -21.57
C ARG A 189 11.86 12.67 -20.63
N SER A 190 11.72 13.96 -20.96
CA SER A 190 12.18 15.05 -20.10
C SER A 190 11.48 15.06 -18.74
N ARG A 191 10.14 14.84 -18.70
CA ARG A 191 9.40 14.74 -17.44
C ARG A 191 9.82 13.52 -16.62
N ALA A 192 10.00 12.37 -17.26
CA ALA A 192 10.46 11.16 -16.60
C ALA A 192 11.86 11.36 -15.97
N ALA A 193 12.77 12.01 -16.69
CA ALA A 193 14.11 12.32 -16.18
C ALA A 193 14.05 13.20 -14.93
N GLY A 194 13.28 14.29 -14.97
CA GLY A 194 13.13 15.18 -13.81
C GLY A 194 12.52 14.48 -12.59
N LEU A 195 11.52 13.61 -12.79
CA LEU A 195 10.97 12.82 -11.69
C LEU A 195 11.97 11.82 -11.12
N ALA A 196 12.67 11.09 -11.99
CA ALA A 196 13.62 10.08 -11.55
C ALA A 196 14.80 10.71 -10.80
N GLU A 197 15.24 11.90 -11.19
CA GLU A 197 16.22 12.69 -10.43
C GLU A 197 15.67 13.11 -9.07
N ALA A 198 14.46 13.67 -9.02
CA ALA A 198 13.83 14.09 -7.78
C ALA A 198 13.65 12.93 -6.78
N PHE A 199 13.23 11.75 -7.24
CA PHE A 199 13.06 10.59 -6.38
C PHE A 199 14.39 10.04 -5.85
N ARG A 200 15.46 10.09 -6.65
CA ARG A 200 16.80 9.70 -6.19
C ARG A 200 17.38 10.68 -5.17
N ALA A 201 17.03 11.96 -5.25
CA ALA A 201 17.49 12.99 -4.33
C ALA A 201 16.82 12.95 -2.95
N GLN A 202 15.74 12.17 -2.79
CA GLN A 202 15.03 12.01 -1.51
C GLN A 202 15.65 10.94 -0.59
N LYS A 203 16.74 10.28 -1.03
CA LYS A 203 17.51 9.34 -0.22
C LYS A 203 18.38 10.02 0.84
#